data_AF-A0A6N8Z9S4-F1
#
_entry.id   AF-A0A6N8Z9S4-F1
#
_cell.length_a   1.000
_cell.length_b   1.000
_cell.length_c   1.000
_cell.angle_alpha   90.00
_cell.angle_beta   90.00
_cell.angle_gamma   90.00
#
_symmetry.space_group_name_H-M   'P 1'
#
loop_
_entity.id
_entity.type
_entity.pdbx_description
1 polymer ?
#
loop_
_entity_poly.entity_id
_entity_poly.type
_entity_poly.pdbx_seq_one_letter_code
_entity_poly.pdbx_strand_id
1 'polypeptide(L)'
;MPFSEIEQRYEDFFQLPLHNLGMDHELFSVEKGGGGRWHGFSTGFSGVLYRIAFLQGEKPAVRIVIDLSDREWNHRLFHRLSGRRDAIEAHLSHPLEWDCVEGRRRCIVSVVREGSIADPRETWPELQQWMIEWLLAFKRVFTPHLQELVE
;
A
#
# COMPACT_ATOMS: atom_id res chain seq x y z
N MET A 1 11.67 -20.78 -16.81
CA MET A 1 10.95 -21.68 -15.90
C MET A 1 9.50 -21.25 -15.88
N PRO A 2 8.51 -22.15 -15.93
CA PRO A 2 7.12 -21.74 -15.75
C PRO A 2 6.94 -21.17 -14.34
N PHE A 3 6.08 -20.17 -14.21
CA PHE A 3 5.67 -19.64 -12.91
C PHE A 3 5.09 -20.77 -12.06
N SER A 4 5.37 -20.74 -10.77
CA SER A 4 4.66 -21.58 -9.81
C SER A 4 3.17 -21.23 -9.80
N GLU A 5 2.32 -22.18 -9.40
CA GLU A 5 0.87 -21.97 -9.34
C GLU A 5 0.50 -20.71 -8.52
N ILE A 6 1.25 -20.44 -7.45
CA ILE A 6 1.03 -19.27 -6.60
C ILE A 6 1.42 -17.95 -7.26
N GLU A 7 2.50 -17.92 -8.05
CA GLU A 7 2.90 -16.74 -8.82
C GLU A 7 1.86 -16.40 -9.90
N GLN A 8 1.28 -17.42 -10.55
CA GLN A 8 0.20 -17.20 -11.51
C GLN A 8 -1.05 -16.63 -10.81
N ARG A 9 -1.37 -17.11 -9.60
CA ARG A 9 -2.50 -16.56 -8.83
C ARG A 9 -2.29 -15.09 -8.48
N TYR A 10 -1.08 -14.69 -8.09
CA TYR A 10 -0.77 -13.28 -7.89
C TYR A 10 -0.95 -12.46 -9.16
N GLU A 11 -0.40 -12.91 -10.28
CA GLU A 11 -0.55 -12.19 -11.54
C GLU A 11 -2.03 -12.03 -11.93
N ASP A 12 -2.82 -13.11 -11.81
CA ASP A 12 -4.26 -13.09 -12.10
C ASP A 12 -5.02 -12.16 -11.14
N PHE A 13 -4.72 -12.21 -9.83
CA PHE A 13 -5.37 -11.35 -8.83
C PHE A 13 -5.08 -9.88 -9.06
N PHE A 14 -3.86 -9.54 -9.49
CA PHE A 14 -3.49 -8.15 -9.75
C PHE A 14 -3.88 -7.65 -11.15
N GLN A 15 -4.59 -8.45 -11.96
CA GLN A 15 -5.39 -7.95 -13.09
C GLN A 15 -6.63 -7.18 -12.60
N LEU A 16 -6.42 -6.29 -11.63
CA LEU A 16 -7.43 -5.43 -11.04
C LEU A 16 -8.01 -4.51 -12.12
N PRO A 17 -9.34 -4.38 -12.21
CA PRO A 17 -9.96 -3.44 -13.14
C PRO A 17 -9.86 -2.01 -12.59
N LEU A 18 -8.65 -1.51 -12.38
CA LEU A 18 -8.40 -0.17 -11.85
C LEU A 18 -9.06 0.92 -12.70
N HIS A 19 -9.24 0.65 -14.01
CA HIS A 19 -9.92 1.53 -14.95
C HIS A 19 -11.43 1.67 -14.68
N ASN A 20 -12.08 0.72 -14.01
CA ASN A 20 -13.52 0.77 -13.70
C ASN A 20 -13.84 1.67 -12.50
N LEU A 21 -12.83 2.21 -11.83
CA LEU A 21 -13.00 3.01 -10.61
C LEU A 21 -13.21 4.50 -10.89
N GLY A 22 -13.39 4.90 -12.15
CA GLY A 22 -13.67 6.29 -12.53
C GLY A 22 -12.53 7.25 -12.18
N MET A 23 -11.30 6.76 -12.17
CA MET A 23 -10.12 7.51 -11.76
C MET A 23 -9.17 7.74 -12.93
N ASP A 24 -8.74 9.00 -13.10
CA ASP A 24 -7.84 9.41 -14.19
C ASP A 24 -6.59 8.54 -14.29
N HIS A 25 -6.22 8.20 -15.54
CA HIS A 25 -5.07 7.36 -15.90
C HIS A 25 -3.72 7.86 -15.35
N GLU A 26 -3.62 9.10 -14.88
CA GLU A 26 -2.41 9.67 -14.25
C GLU A 26 -2.12 9.09 -12.85
N LEU A 27 -3.09 8.41 -12.23
CA LEU A 27 -2.98 7.89 -10.87
C LEU A 27 -2.09 6.66 -10.71
N PHE A 28 -1.79 5.97 -11.79
CA PHE A 28 -1.30 4.60 -11.70
C PHE A 28 -0.07 4.41 -12.57
N SER A 29 1.01 5.14 -12.25
CA SER A 29 2.33 4.55 -12.48
C SER A 29 2.44 3.35 -11.55
N VAL A 30 2.09 2.18 -12.10
CA VAL A 30 2.09 0.92 -11.35
C VAL A 30 3.49 0.33 -11.40
N GLU A 31 4.14 0.29 -10.24
CA GLU A 31 5.36 -0.50 -10.08
C GLU A 31 4.95 -1.91 -9.64
N LYS A 32 5.38 -2.93 -10.39
CA LYS A 32 5.20 -4.33 -9.97
C LYS A 32 6.51 -4.84 -9.36
N GLY A 33 6.42 -5.69 -8.34
CA GLY A 33 7.61 -6.38 -7.86
C GLY A 33 7.33 -7.54 -6.92
N GLY A 34 8.41 -8.18 -6.45
CA GLY A 34 8.33 -9.31 -5.54
C GLY A 34 7.62 -10.53 -6.11
N GLY A 35 7.85 -10.87 -7.39
CA GLY A 35 7.21 -12.02 -8.05
C GLY A 35 5.69 -11.87 -8.21
N GLY A 36 5.21 -10.65 -8.42
CA GLY A 36 3.78 -10.35 -8.57
C GLY A 36 3.04 -10.12 -7.25
N ARG A 37 3.69 -10.23 -6.08
CA ARG A 37 3.03 -10.16 -4.77
C ARG A 37 2.52 -8.77 -4.37
N TRP A 38 2.94 -7.73 -5.07
CA TRP A 38 2.52 -6.36 -4.77
C TRP A 38 2.48 -5.48 -6.01
N HIS A 39 1.63 -4.47 -5.96
CA HIS A 39 1.57 -3.35 -6.90
C HIS A 39 1.72 -2.04 -6.13
N GLY A 40 2.63 -1.19 -6.59
CA GLY A 40 2.92 0.12 -6.04
C GLY A 40 2.27 1.21 -6.89
N PHE A 41 1.88 2.30 -6.26
CA PHE A 41 1.24 3.45 -6.88
C PHE A 41 1.90 4.73 -6.38
N SER A 42 2.07 5.69 -7.28
CA SER A 42 2.68 6.98 -6.95
C SER A 42 1.83 7.77 -5.95
N THR A 43 2.48 8.38 -4.98
CA THR A 43 1.87 9.41 -4.13
C THR A 43 1.99 10.82 -4.70
N GLY A 44 2.81 11.00 -5.75
CA GLY A 44 3.30 12.30 -6.21
C GLY A 44 4.55 12.81 -5.48
N PHE A 45 4.95 12.17 -4.38
CA PHE A 45 6.13 12.54 -3.59
C PHE A 45 7.25 11.52 -3.75
N SER A 46 8.47 12.02 -4.03
CA SER A 46 9.64 11.16 -4.18
C SER A 46 9.88 10.34 -2.92
N GLY A 47 10.09 9.03 -3.10
CA GLY A 47 10.37 8.12 -2.00
C GLY A 47 9.20 7.68 -1.16
N VAL A 48 7.97 8.06 -1.53
CA VAL A 48 6.74 7.61 -0.87
C VAL A 48 5.83 6.96 -1.89
N LEU A 49 5.43 5.72 -1.63
CA LEU A 49 4.53 4.94 -2.50
C LEU A 49 3.33 4.43 -1.71
N TYR A 50 2.15 4.48 -2.33
CA TYR A 50 1.06 3.59 -1.92
C TYR A 50 1.34 2.19 -2.45
N ARG A 51 0.97 1.14 -1.72
CA ARG A 51 1.20 -0.24 -2.15
C ARG A 51 0.07 -1.14 -1.70
N ILE A 52 -0.47 -1.93 -2.63
CA ILE A 52 -1.28 -3.11 -2.32
C ILE A 52 -0.36 -4.33 -2.37
N ALA A 53 -0.48 -5.23 -1.39
CA ALA A 53 0.43 -6.36 -1.27
C ALA A 53 -0.21 -7.54 -0.56
N PHE A 54 0.34 -8.72 -0.80
CA PHE A 54 0.19 -9.87 0.07
C PHE A 54 1.43 -10.07 0.92
N LEU A 55 1.25 -10.07 2.24
CA LEU A 55 2.33 -10.17 3.22
C LEU A 55 2.86 -11.60 3.33
N GLN A 56 3.78 -11.83 4.25
CA GLN A 56 4.11 -13.18 4.67
C GLN A 56 2.86 -13.84 5.25
N GLY A 57 2.63 -15.12 4.91
CA GLY A 57 1.37 -15.79 5.22
C GLY A 57 0.20 -15.34 4.34
N GLU A 58 0.51 -14.66 3.23
CA GLU A 58 -0.45 -14.34 2.16
C GLU A 58 -1.57 -13.39 2.57
N LYS A 59 -1.40 -12.63 3.66
CA LYS A 59 -2.41 -11.68 4.13
C LYS A 59 -2.50 -10.44 3.24
N PRO A 60 -3.69 -10.03 2.78
CA PRO A 60 -3.87 -8.81 2.01
C PRO A 60 -3.60 -7.56 2.86
N ALA A 61 -2.89 -6.59 2.28
CA ALA A 61 -2.55 -5.35 2.95
C ALA A 61 -2.51 -4.16 1.97
N VAL A 62 -2.88 -3.00 2.49
CA VAL A 62 -2.65 -1.69 1.84
C VAL A 62 -1.68 -0.89 2.69
N ARG A 63 -0.69 -0.28 2.04
CA ARG A 63 0.49 0.28 2.71
C ARG A 63 0.88 1.63 2.15
N ILE A 64 1.47 2.46 3.00
CA ILE A 64 2.34 3.56 2.62
C ILE A 64 3.76 3.11 2.91
N VAL A 65 4.63 3.23 1.91
CA VAL A 65 6.02 2.82 1.99
C VAL A 65 6.89 4.06 1.81
N ILE A 66 7.66 4.40 2.83
CA ILE A 66 8.63 5.49 2.83
C ILE A 66 10.03 4.88 2.70
N ASP A 67 10.70 5.12 1.58
CA ASP A 67 11.91 4.38 1.23
C ASP A 67 12.88 5.12 0.28
N LEU A 68 13.36 6.31 0.65
CA LEU A 68 14.53 6.95 0.01
C LEU A 68 15.85 6.36 0.48
N SER A 69 16.92 6.55 -0.30
CA SER A 69 18.28 6.14 0.06
C SER A 69 18.75 6.78 1.38
N ASP A 70 18.24 7.98 1.69
CA ASP A 70 18.44 8.65 2.98
C ASP A 70 17.52 8.05 4.07
N ARG A 71 18.12 7.23 4.94
CA ARG A 71 17.43 6.63 6.10
C ARG A 71 16.91 7.70 7.06
N GLU A 72 17.69 8.74 7.33
CA GLU A 72 17.27 9.73 8.31
C GLU A 72 16.08 10.54 7.80
N TRP A 73 16.05 10.84 6.50
CA TRP A 73 14.89 11.47 5.88
C TRP A 73 13.63 10.59 6.03
N ASN A 74 13.74 9.28 5.76
CA ASN A 74 12.60 8.36 5.91
C ASN A 74 12.06 8.34 7.34
N HIS A 75 12.97 8.24 8.33
CA HIS A 75 12.62 8.23 9.74
C HIS A 75 12.00 9.55 10.18
N ARG A 76 12.57 10.70 9.76
CA ARG A 76 12.01 12.02 10.06
C ARG A 76 10.59 12.18 9.50
N LEU A 77 10.37 11.81 8.24
CA LEU A 77 9.03 11.89 7.63
C LEU A 77 8.05 10.96 8.36
N PHE A 78 8.46 9.73 8.65
CA PHE A 78 7.64 8.78 9.42
C PHE A 78 7.27 9.34 10.80
N HIS A 79 8.23 9.89 11.54
CA HIS A 79 7.96 10.47 12.86
C HIS A 79 6.99 11.65 12.77
N ARG A 80 7.16 12.54 11.79
CA ARG A 80 6.22 13.66 11.55
C ARG A 80 4.80 13.15 11.23
N LEU A 81 4.68 12.11 10.42
CA LEU A 81 3.39 11.46 10.13
C LEU A 81 2.80 10.80 11.38
N SER A 82 3.60 10.07 12.16
CA SER A 82 3.15 9.41 13.39
C SER A 82 2.69 10.39 14.46
N GLY A 83 3.23 11.62 14.47
CA GLY A 83 2.73 12.71 15.31
C GLY A 83 1.29 13.14 14.97
N ARG A 84 0.76 12.72 13.80
CA ARG A 84 -0.61 12.96 13.33
C ARG A 84 -1.45 11.68 13.34
N ARG A 85 -0.97 10.60 13.97
CA ARG A 85 -1.60 9.28 13.97
C ARG A 85 -3.08 9.33 14.33
N ASP A 86 -3.41 9.93 15.47
CA ASP A 86 -4.79 9.94 15.98
C ASP A 86 -5.74 10.65 15.01
N ALA A 87 -5.29 11.75 14.40
CA ALA A 87 -6.06 12.47 13.39
C ALA A 87 -6.25 11.62 12.13
N ILE A 88 -5.20 10.96 11.64
CA ILE A 88 -5.25 10.09 10.46
C ILE A 88 -6.19 8.91 10.69
N GLU A 89 -6.01 8.20 11.80
CA GLU A 89 -6.81 7.01 12.16
C GLU A 89 -8.28 7.37 12.41
N ALA A 90 -8.57 8.56 12.95
CA ALA A 90 -9.92 9.08 13.07
C ALA A 90 -10.59 9.32 11.71
N HIS A 91 -9.89 9.94 10.75
CA HIS A 91 -10.42 10.16 9.39
C HIS A 91 -10.65 8.87 8.61
N LEU A 92 -9.89 7.82 8.93
CA LEU A 92 -10.05 6.48 8.36
C LEU A 92 -11.03 5.61 9.15
N SER A 93 -11.43 6.05 10.36
CA SER A 93 -12.25 5.27 11.30
C SER A 93 -11.67 3.86 11.55
N HIS A 94 -10.35 3.74 11.56
CA HIS A 94 -9.65 2.47 11.69
C HIS A 94 -8.21 2.69 12.22
N PRO A 95 -7.74 1.86 13.16
CA PRO A 95 -6.36 1.90 13.60
C PRO A 95 -5.41 1.40 12.50
N LEU A 96 -4.21 1.96 12.41
CA LEU A 96 -3.20 1.51 11.47
C LEU A 96 -2.01 0.87 12.21
N GLU A 97 -1.30 0.02 11.48
CA GLU A 97 0.01 -0.49 11.89
C GLU A 97 1.09 0.50 11.44
N TRP A 98 1.94 0.91 12.37
CA TRP A 98 3.03 1.86 12.11
C TRP A 98 4.35 1.17 12.44
N ASP A 99 5.14 0.89 11.42
CA ASP A 99 6.38 0.12 11.53
C ASP A 99 7.58 0.91 10.96
N CYS A 100 8.47 1.32 11.85
CA CYS A 100 9.74 1.98 11.53
C CYS A 100 10.80 1.47 12.50
N VAL A 101 11.35 0.31 12.18
CA VAL A 101 12.35 -0.37 13.03
C VAL A 101 13.68 0.38 13.01
N GLU A 102 14.27 0.59 14.18
CA GLU A 102 15.62 1.14 14.32
C GLU A 102 16.64 0.31 13.51
N GLY A 103 17.49 0.99 12.74
CA GLY A 103 18.46 0.34 11.86
C GLY A 103 17.92 -0.04 10.47
N ARG A 104 16.60 -0.12 10.24
CA ARG A 104 16.03 -0.31 8.90
C ARG A 104 15.86 1.03 8.19
N ARG A 105 16.14 1.06 6.88
CA ARG A 105 15.96 2.26 6.04
C ARG A 105 14.49 2.59 5.80
N ARG A 106 13.69 1.56 5.53
CA ARG A 106 12.28 1.68 5.14
C ARG A 106 11.39 1.82 6.35
N CYS A 107 10.41 2.71 6.27
CA CYS A 107 9.31 2.82 7.23
C CYS A 107 7.97 2.64 6.52
N ILE A 108 7.01 2.01 7.20
CA ILE A 108 5.76 1.53 6.61
C ILE A 108 4.59 1.88 7.53
N VAL A 109 3.50 2.33 6.93
CA VAL A 109 2.19 2.41 7.58
C VAL A 109 1.25 1.47 6.84
N SER A 110 0.50 0.63 7.54
CA SER A 110 -0.35 -0.38 6.89
C SER A 110 -1.69 -0.62 7.55
N VAL A 111 -2.63 -1.04 6.73
CA VAL A 111 -3.84 -1.76 7.15
C VAL A 111 -3.77 -3.17 6.57
N VAL A 112 -4.10 -4.15 7.40
CA VAL A 112 -4.07 -5.58 7.05
C VAL A 112 -5.48 -6.12 7.25
N ARG A 113 -5.92 -6.98 6.34
CA ARG A 113 -7.18 -7.71 6.45
C ARG A 113 -6.89 -9.21 6.47
N GLU A 114 -7.78 -9.97 7.08
CA GLU A 114 -7.78 -11.43 6.93
C GLU A 114 -8.15 -11.83 5.49
N GLY A 115 -7.66 -13.01 5.09
CA GLY A 115 -7.77 -13.55 3.74
C GLY A 115 -6.41 -13.98 3.19
N SER A 116 -6.44 -14.71 2.08
CA SER A 116 -5.25 -15.19 1.39
C SER A 116 -5.42 -15.18 -0.12
N ILE A 117 -4.32 -15.02 -0.86
CA ILE A 117 -4.30 -15.32 -2.30
C ILE A 117 -4.64 -16.79 -2.61
N ALA A 118 -4.41 -17.69 -1.65
CA ALA A 118 -4.71 -19.11 -1.76
C ALA A 118 -6.21 -19.42 -1.60
N ASP A 119 -6.99 -18.47 -1.08
CA ASP A 119 -8.45 -18.63 -0.93
C ASP A 119 -9.14 -18.80 -2.28
N PRO A 120 -10.36 -19.40 -2.33
CA PRO A 120 -11.10 -19.59 -3.58
C PRO A 120 -11.24 -18.29 -4.37
N ARG A 121 -11.12 -18.37 -5.71
CA ARG A 121 -11.08 -17.18 -6.60
C ARG A 121 -12.35 -16.35 -6.52
N GLU A 122 -13.45 -16.94 -6.08
CA GLU A 122 -14.74 -16.31 -5.84
C GLU A 122 -14.69 -15.24 -4.73
N THR A 123 -13.72 -15.34 -3.82
CA THR A 123 -13.48 -14.35 -2.75
C THR A 123 -12.63 -13.17 -3.21
N TRP A 124 -11.93 -13.31 -4.35
CA TRP A 124 -10.99 -12.31 -4.82
C TRP A 124 -11.65 -10.97 -5.13
N PRO A 125 -12.83 -10.89 -5.80
CA PRO A 125 -13.48 -9.61 -6.07
C PRO A 125 -13.70 -8.76 -4.81
N GLU A 126 -14.02 -9.40 -3.68
CA GLU A 126 -14.20 -8.71 -2.40
C GLU A 126 -12.87 -8.19 -1.83
N LEU A 127 -11.80 -8.97 -1.91
CA LEU A 127 -10.46 -8.56 -1.48
C LEU A 127 -9.91 -7.42 -2.37
N GLN A 128 -10.12 -7.55 -3.67
CA GLN A 128 -9.74 -6.53 -4.67
C GLN A 128 -10.47 -5.22 -4.41
N GLN A 129 -11.79 -5.27 -4.23
CA GLN A 129 -12.61 -4.10 -3.90
C GLN A 129 -12.14 -3.44 -2.60
N TRP A 130 -11.86 -4.23 -1.56
CA TRP A 130 -11.33 -3.72 -0.31
C TRP A 130 -9.97 -3.04 -0.48
N MET A 131 -9.03 -3.65 -1.22
CA MET A 131 -7.71 -3.05 -1.47
C MET A 131 -7.84 -1.71 -2.21
N ILE A 132 -8.76 -1.66 -3.17
CA ILE A 132 -9.07 -0.45 -3.91
C ILE A 132 -9.61 0.63 -2.98
N GLU A 133 -10.66 0.35 -2.21
CA GLU A 133 -11.28 1.33 -1.30
C GLU A 133 -10.26 1.90 -0.31
N TRP A 134 -9.39 1.04 0.22
CA TRP A 134 -8.31 1.47 1.10
C TRP A 134 -7.24 2.30 0.40
N LEU A 135 -6.90 1.98 -0.84
CA LEU A 135 -5.98 2.79 -1.64
C LEU A 135 -6.55 4.21 -1.85
N LEU A 136 -7.85 4.33 -2.13
CA LEU A 136 -8.54 5.62 -2.27
C LEU A 136 -8.56 6.39 -0.96
N ALA A 137 -8.89 5.70 0.13
CA ALA A 137 -8.93 6.30 1.46
C ALA A 137 -7.55 6.79 1.89
N PHE A 138 -6.50 5.98 1.67
CA PHE A 138 -5.12 6.36 1.94
C PHE A 138 -4.72 7.59 1.13
N LYS A 139 -5.01 7.62 -0.16
CA LYS A 139 -4.75 8.80 -1.00
C LYS A 139 -5.44 10.04 -0.44
N ARG A 140 -6.74 9.96 -0.18
CA ARG A 140 -7.55 11.08 0.32
C ARG A 140 -7.02 11.64 1.65
N VAL A 141 -6.61 10.77 2.57
CA VAL A 141 -6.20 11.16 3.92
C VAL A 141 -4.71 11.55 3.99
N PHE A 142 -3.82 10.79 3.36
CA PHE A 142 -2.38 11.01 3.49
C PHE A 142 -1.83 12.07 2.53
N THR A 143 -2.41 12.26 1.34
CA THR A 143 -1.86 13.25 0.38
C THR A 143 -1.74 14.66 0.99
N PRO A 144 -2.75 15.22 1.69
CA PRO A 144 -2.61 16.53 2.35
C PRO A 144 -1.51 16.56 3.41
N HIS A 145 -1.35 15.48 4.17
CA HIS A 145 -0.27 15.39 5.15
C HIS A 145 1.10 15.27 4.47
N LEU A 146 1.23 14.52 3.38
CA LEU A 146 2.48 14.41 2.64
C LEU A 146 2.88 15.74 2.00
N GLN A 147 1.93 16.50 1.44
CA GLN A 147 2.17 17.85 0.92
C GLN A 147 2.83 18.75 1.96
N GLU A 148 2.27 18.82 3.15
CA GLU A 148 2.78 19.69 4.23
C GLU A 148 4.10 19.19 4.86
N LEU A 149 4.39 17.90 4.74
CA LEU A 149 5.52 17.27 5.43
C LEU A 149 6.72 16.97 4.53
N VAL A 150 6.55 16.98 3.21
CA VAL A 150 7.63 16.75 2.24
C VAL A 150 8.16 18.06 1.65
N GLU A 151 7.33 19.11 1.62
CA GLU A 151 7.77 20.50 1.41
C GLU A 151 8.58 21.03 2.60
#